data_AF-A0A358HXK8-F1
#
_entry.id   AF-A0A358HXK8-F1
#
_cell.length_a   1.000
_cell.length_b   1.000
_cell.length_c   1.000
_cell.angle_alpha   90.00
_cell.angle_beta   90.00
_cell.angle_gamma   90.00
#
_symmetry.space_group_name_H-M   'P 1'
#
loop_
_entity.id
_entity.type
_entity.pdbx_description
1 polymer ?
#
loop_
_entity_poly.entity_id
_entity_poly.type
_entity_poly.pdbx_seq_one_letter_code
_entity_poly.pdbx_strand_id
1 'polypeptide(L)'
;AAIGPETFKFFHAMGVPLRQLYGQTELCGAYTIHQPGDIDFDTVGVAFDNSEIKVINTDENGVGEIVARTSGMFTSYYKNQAAYDEDVRDGWMHTGDAGYFKEANKHLVVIDRMKDLAETSTGVRYSPQFIENKLKFSPFIAEAVILGKDLPFLSTMICIRYSIMAKWAEQRGIAFTNYTNLSAQPQVYDMIVDEVRQVNETLPEAQRIKRFLLLYKELDADDGELTRTRKVRRSVVAEKYADIIDAVYAGNDKVDIDTMITFQDGSKTRIQTSVRVIDLDENKAVKMAQKAAE
;
A
#
# COMPACT_ATOMS: atom_id res chain seq x y z
N ALA A 1 -4.28 3.42 15.48
CA ALA A 1 -3.35 3.00 14.42
C ALA A 1 -3.73 1.59 13.99
N ALA A 2 -3.76 1.32 12.68
CA ALA A 2 -4.14 0.01 12.17
C ALA A 2 -3.05 -1.04 12.45
N ILE A 3 -3.45 -2.25 12.83
CA ILE A 3 -2.55 -3.42 12.84
C ILE A 3 -2.56 -4.05 11.46
N GLY A 4 -1.40 -4.56 11.03
CA GLY A 4 -1.30 -5.29 9.77
C GLY A 4 -2.07 -6.60 9.76
N PRO A 5 -2.66 -7.00 8.61
CA PRO A 5 -3.37 -8.27 8.49
C PRO A 5 -2.52 -9.48 8.90
N GLU A 6 -1.24 -9.52 8.52
CA GLU A 6 -0.35 -10.66 8.87
C GLU A 6 0.00 -10.71 10.35
N THR A 7 0.30 -9.56 10.98
CA THR A 7 0.50 -9.49 12.43
C THR A 7 -0.78 -9.95 13.15
N PHE A 8 -1.94 -9.57 12.63
CA PHE A 8 -3.23 -9.96 13.17
C PHE A 8 -3.45 -11.48 13.04
N LYS A 9 -3.20 -12.06 11.85
CA LYS A 9 -3.23 -13.50 11.59
C LYS A 9 -2.27 -14.26 12.51
N PHE A 10 -1.08 -13.74 12.75
CA PHE A 10 -0.09 -14.35 13.65
C PHE A 10 -0.64 -14.50 15.09
N PHE A 11 -1.25 -13.44 15.63
CA PHE A 11 -1.87 -13.52 16.96
C PHE A 11 -3.03 -14.52 17.00
N HIS A 12 -3.87 -14.55 15.97
CA HIS A 12 -4.94 -15.55 15.84
C HIS A 12 -4.40 -16.98 15.74
N ALA A 13 -3.33 -17.21 15.00
CA ALA A 13 -2.67 -18.51 14.87
C ALA A 13 -2.10 -19.00 16.21
N MET A 14 -1.72 -18.09 17.11
CA MET A 14 -1.32 -18.40 18.49
C MET A 14 -2.52 -18.61 19.44
N GLY A 15 -3.75 -18.52 18.94
CA GLY A 15 -4.97 -18.65 19.74
C GLY A 15 -5.36 -17.39 20.52
N VAL A 16 -4.74 -16.24 20.23
CA VAL A 16 -5.15 -14.96 20.82
C VAL A 16 -6.34 -14.41 20.03
N PRO A 17 -7.55 -14.27 20.63
CA PRO A 17 -8.76 -13.84 19.94
C PRO A 17 -8.78 -12.32 19.74
N LEU A 18 -7.77 -11.81 19.03
CA LEU A 18 -7.60 -10.39 18.79
C LEU A 18 -8.79 -9.87 17.93
N ARG A 19 -9.25 -8.66 18.18
CA ARG A 19 -10.34 -8.00 17.43
C ARG A 19 -9.92 -6.57 17.15
N GLN A 20 -10.21 -6.08 15.96
CA GLN A 20 -9.94 -4.69 15.60
C GLN A 20 -11.19 -3.84 15.80
N LEU A 21 -10.94 -2.60 16.22
CA LEU A 21 -11.95 -1.56 16.37
C LEU A 21 -11.44 -0.28 15.70
N TYR A 22 -12.36 0.62 15.39
CA TYR A 22 -12.07 1.96 14.92
C TYR A 22 -12.85 2.99 15.73
N GLY A 23 -12.21 4.13 15.97
CA GLY A 23 -12.62 5.07 16.98
C GLY A 23 -11.81 6.37 16.97
N GLN A 24 -12.41 7.43 17.49
CA GLN A 24 -11.76 8.72 17.74
C GLN A 24 -12.37 9.41 18.97
N THR A 25 -11.67 10.38 19.54
CA THR A 25 -12.05 11.05 20.79
C THR A 25 -13.43 11.70 20.69
N GLU A 26 -13.69 12.38 19.57
CA GLU A 26 -14.90 13.14 19.26
C GLU A 26 -16.16 12.26 19.21
N LEU A 27 -15.98 10.96 18.98
CA LEU A 27 -17.04 9.96 18.89
C LEU A 27 -17.15 9.05 20.12
N CYS A 28 -16.49 9.44 21.24
CA CYS A 28 -16.43 8.68 22.49
C CYS A 28 -15.68 7.35 22.39
N GLY A 29 -14.57 7.35 21.65
CA GLY A 29 -13.75 6.16 21.48
C GLY A 29 -14.22 5.34 20.29
N ALA A 30 -14.41 4.03 20.50
CA ALA A 30 -14.74 3.10 19.42
C ALA A 30 -16.21 3.17 19.02
N TYR A 31 -16.47 2.99 17.74
CA TYR A 31 -17.82 2.89 17.16
C TYR A 31 -17.94 1.82 16.08
N THR A 32 -16.85 1.07 15.82
CA THR A 32 -16.88 -0.23 15.14
C THR A 32 -16.09 -1.27 15.91
N ILE A 33 -16.41 -2.54 15.69
CA ILE A 33 -15.57 -3.68 16.10
C ILE A 33 -15.87 -4.89 15.22
N HIS A 34 -14.88 -5.75 14.99
CA HIS A 34 -15.15 -7.12 14.50
C HIS A 34 -16.07 -7.85 15.47
N GLN A 35 -16.99 -8.72 15.04
CA GLN A 35 -17.80 -9.54 15.95
C GLN A 35 -17.06 -10.84 16.36
N PRO A 36 -17.43 -11.53 17.46
CA PRO A 36 -16.85 -12.84 17.75
C PRO A 36 -17.16 -13.82 16.61
N GLY A 37 -16.13 -14.46 16.05
CA GLY A 37 -16.29 -15.39 14.93
C GLY A 37 -16.45 -14.74 13.55
N ASP A 38 -16.50 -13.41 13.48
CA ASP A 38 -16.59 -12.63 12.23
C ASP A 38 -15.42 -11.64 12.16
N ILE A 39 -14.28 -12.17 11.73
CA ILE A 39 -12.99 -11.48 11.67
C ILE A 39 -12.55 -11.41 10.22
N ASP A 40 -12.38 -10.19 9.74
CA ASP A 40 -11.72 -9.92 8.47
C ASP A 40 -10.52 -9.03 8.74
N PHE A 41 -9.33 -9.59 8.53
CA PHE A 41 -8.05 -9.01 8.89
C PHE A 41 -7.72 -7.70 8.15
N ASP A 42 -8.50 -7.34 7.13
CA ASP A 42 -8.36 -6.10 6.37
C ASP A 42 -9.34 -5.00 6.79
N THR A 43 -10.18 -5.24 7.79
CA THR A 43 -11.31 -4.37 8.13
C THR A 43 -11.29 -3.98 9.61
N VAL A 44 -12.16 -3.05 9.99
CA VAL A 44 -12.40 -2.66 11.39
C VAL A 44 -13.77 -3.16 11.88
N GLY A 45 -14.34 -4.14 11.18
CA GLY A 45 -15.61 -4.77 11.48
C GLY A 45 -16.82 -3.91 11.17
N VAL A 46 -17.84 -4.02 12.01
CA VAL A 46 -19.16 -3.40 11.81
C VAL A 46 -19.41 -2.33 12.87
N ALA A 47 -20.35 -1.42 12.57
CA ALA A 47 -20.80 -0.41 13.52
C ALA A 47 -21.38 -1.03 14.80
N PHE A 48 -21.25 -0.34 15.93
CA PHE A 48 -22.02 -0.69 17.14
C PHE A 48 -23.52 -0.43 16.92
N ASP A 49 -24.37 -1.15 17.65
CA ASP A 49 -25.83 -1.02 17.57
C ASP A 49 -26.33 0.42 17.83
N ASN A 50 -25.58 1.21 18.61
CA ASN A 50 -25.85 2.61 18.93
C ASN A 50 -25.04 3.62 18.10
N SER A 51 -24.42 3.17 17.00
CA SER A 51 -23.60 3.98 16.12
C SER A 51 -24.10 3.88 14.69
N GLU A 52 -24.21 5.02 14.02
CA GLU A 52 -24.52 5.10 12.61
C GLU A 52 -23.27 5.52 11.85
N ILE A 53 -22.97 4.84 10.74
CA ILE A 53 -21.79 5.11 9.92
C ILE A 53 -22.21 5.15 8.46
N LYS A 54 -21.68 6.12 7.72
CA LYS A 54 -21.82 6.23 6.26
C LYS A 54 -20.46 6.52 5.64
N VAL A 55 -20.35 6.20 4.36
CA VAL A 55 -19.27 6.68 3.50
C VAL A 55 -19.91 7.62 2.48
N ILE A 56 -19.47 8.87 2.45
CA ILE A 56 -20.02 9.93 1.59
C ILE A 56 -18.96 10.45 0.61
N ASN A 57 -19.38 11.20 -0.41
CA ASN A 57 -18.49 11.77 -1.43
C ASN A 57 -17.59 10.72 -2.09
N THR A 58 -18.16 9.54 -2.32
CA THR A 58 -17.45 8.39 -2.88
C THR A 58 -17.01 8.65 -4.31
N ASP A 59 -15.84 8.15 -4.67
CA ASP A 59 -15.50 7.94 -6.08
C ASP A 59 -16.35 6.80 -6.68
N GLU A 60 -16.16 6.52 -7.97
CA GLU A 60 -16.87 5.43 -8.68
C GLU A 60 -16.62 4.04 -8.07
N ASN A 61 -15.57 3.90 -7.25
CA ASN A 61 -15.16 2.65 -6.61
C ASN A 61 -15.65 2.54 -5.15
N GLY A 62 -16.45 3.51 -4.69
CA GLY A 62 -17.02 3.50 -3.35
C GLY A 62 -16.11 4.04 -2.25
N VAL A 63 -14.91 4.55 -2.59
CA VAL A 63 -14.01 5.18 -1.61
C VAL A 63 -14.42 6.61 -1.37
N GLY A 64 -14.76 6.93 -0.13
CA GLY A 64 -15.19 8.26 0.27
C GLY A 64 -14.83 8.58 1.71
N GLU A 65 -15.36 9.69 2.21
CA GLU A 65 -15.17 10.12 3.59
C GLU A 65 -16.09 9.31 4.51
N ILE A 66 -15.52 8.77 5.59
CA ILE A 66 -16.29 8.14 6.66
C ILE A 66 -16.92 9.25 7.50
N VAL A 67 -18.24 9.20 7.66
CA VAL A 67 -18.96 10.02 8.62
C VAL A 67 -19.70 9.14 9.60
N ALA A 68 -19.77 9.57 10.86
CA ALA A 68 -20.38 8.79 11.90
C ALA A 68 -21.19 9.65 12.88
N ARG A 69 -22.18 9.02 13.49
CA ARG A 69 -23.00 9.57 14.56
C ARG A 69 -23.13 8.54 15.67
N THR A 70 -22.84 8.92 16.91
CA THR A 70 -22.90 8.02 18.07
C THR A 70 -23.65 8.70 19.22
N SER A 71 -24.17 7.91 20.16
CA SER A 71 -24.84 8.47 21.35
C SER A 71 -23.89 9.22 22.30
N GLY A 72 -22.58 9.04 22.14
CA GLY A 72 -21.55 9.61 23.01
C GLY A 72 -20.79 10.80 22.43
N MET A 73 -21.22 11.34 21.29
CA MET A 73 -20.52 12.44 20.62
C MET A 73 -20.20 13.59 21.57
N PHE A 74 -19.00 14.13 21.45
CA PHE A 74 -18.58 15.34 22.15
C PHE A 74 -19.53 16.53 21.85
N THR A 75 -19.58 17.50 22.76
CA THR A 75 -20.46 18.67 22.60
C THR A 75 -19.83 19.81 21.81
N SER A 76 -18.52 20.02 21.97
CA SER A 76 -17.72 21.00 21.25
C SER A 76 -16.26 20.93 21.70
N TYR A 77 -15.36 21.53 20.91
CA TYR A 77 -14.01 21.82 21.35
C TYR A 77 -14.01 23.00 22.33
N TYR A 78 -13.19 22.91 23.38
CA TYR A 78 -13.10 23.96 24.40
C TYR A 78 -12.74 25.32 23.78
N LYS A 79 -13.64 26.30 23.92
CA LYS A 79 -13.51 27.66 23.37
C LYS A 79 -13.33 27.73 21.84
N ASN A 80 -13.74 26.70 21.10
CA ASN A 80 -13.61 26.67 19.65
C ASN A 80 -14.85 26.06 18.98
N GLN A 81 -15.95 26.83 18.97
CA GLN A 81 -17.20 26.43 18.32
C GLN A 81 -17.04 26.33 16.80
N ALA A 82 -16.24 27.21 16.20
CA ALA A 82 -16.02 27.21 14.75
C ALA A 82 -15.43 25.88 14.25
N ALA A 83 -14.46 25.31 14.96
CA ALA A 83 -13.92 23.99 14.60
C ALA A 83 -14.95 22.86 14.78
N TYR A 84 -15.84 22.95 15.77
CA TYR A 84 -16.92 21.98 15.93
C TYR A 84 -17.89 22.07 14.74
N ASP A 85 -18.27 23.27 14.32
CA ASP A 85 -19.18 23.48 13.20
C ASP A 85 -18.54 23.06 11.85
N GLU A 86 -17.20 23.08 11.75
CA GLU A 86 -16.45 22.57 10.61
C GLU A 86 -16.48 21.03 10.53
N ASP A 87 -16.32 20.36 11.67
CA ASP A 87 -16.24 18.90 11.78
C ASP A 87 -17.61 18.22 11.91
N VAL A 88 -18.62 18.90 12.47
CA VAL A 88 -19.96 18.34 12.69
C VAL A 88 -20.98 19.06 11.83
N ARG A 89 -21.55 18.35 10.86
CA ARG A 89 -22.51 18.89 9.89
C ARG A 89 -23.77 18.07 9.91
N ASP A 90 -24.91 18.72 10.11
CA ASP A 90 -26.23 18.06 10.21
C ASP A 90 -26.26 16.89 11.21
N GLY A 91 -25.50 17.02 12.31
CA GLY A 91 -25.38 16.00 13.35
C GLY A 91 -24.47 14.80 13.00
N TRP A 92 -23.74 14.86 11.89
CA TRP A 92 -22.74 13.87 11.49
C TRP A 92 -21.33 14.41 11.74
N MET A 93 -20.48 13.61 12.40
CA MET A 93 -19.07 13.89 12.51
C MET A 93 -18.36 13.50 11.21
N HIS A 94 -17.73 14.47 10.58
CA HIS A 94 -16.76 14.29 9.51
C HIS A 94 -15.43 13.84 10.11
N THR A 95 -15.12 12.55 9.97
CA THR A 95 -13.91 11.97 10.60
C THR A 95 -12.62 12.49 9.95
N GLY A 96 -12.72 12.96 8.69
CA GLY A 96 -11.57 13.24 7.85
C GLY A 96 -10.78 11.98 7.46
N ASP A 97 -11.31 10.79 7.72
CA ASP A 97 -10.78 9.49 7.31
C ASP A 97 -11.51 8.97 6.08
N ALA A 98 -10.75 8.36 5.18
CA ALA A 98 -11.23 7.71 3.99
C ALA A 98 -11.51 6.23 4.24
N GLY A 99 -12.58 5.72 3.65
CA GLY A 99 -12.91 4.31 3.74
C GLY A 99 -13.96 3.88 2.74
N TYR A 100 -14.31 2.61 2.82
CA TYR A 100 -15.40 1.99 2.07
C TYR A 100 -15.94 0.79 2.85
N PHE A 101 -17.15 0.36 2.52
CA PHE A 101 -17.69 -0.91 3.01
C PHE A 101 -17.33 -2.03 2.05
N LYS A 102 -16.65 -3.07 2.55
CA LYS A 102 -16.27 -4.23 1.75
C LYS A 102 -17.52 -4.97 1.30
N GLU A 103 -17.64 -5.23 0.00
CA GLU A 103 -18.89 -5.74 -0.57
C GLU A 103 -19.29 -7.11 0.01
N ALA A 104 -18.30 -7.98 0.24
CA ALA A 104 -18.48 -9.38 0.64
C ALA A 104 -19.10 -9.57 2.03
N ASN A 105 -18.73 -8.73 3.01
CA ASN A 105 -19.17 -8.87 4.42
C ASN A 105 -19.73 -7.57 5.02
N LYS A 106 -19.76 -6.47 4.26
CA LYS A 106 -20.20 -5.14 4.70
C LYS A 106 -19.38 -4.58 5.88
N HIS A 107 -18.19 -5.11 6.12
CA HIS A 107 -17.28 -4.52 7.10
C HIS A 107 -16.69 -3.21 6.58
N LEU A 108 -16.46 -2.27 7.49
CA LEU A 108 -15.78 -1.02 7.18
C LEU A 108 -14.28 -1.27 6.99
N VAL A 109 -13.71 -0.76 5.90
CA VAL A 109 -12.27 -0.65 5.69
C VAL A 109 -11.90 0.82 5.85
N VAL A 110 -10.96 1.09 6.78
CA VAL A 110 -10.37 2.42 6.94
C VAL A 110 -9.05 2.44 6.19
N ILE A 111 -8.91 3.37 5.25
CA ILE A 111 -7.75 3.47 4.36
C ILE A 111 -6.68 4.38 4.99
N ASP A 112 -6.97 5.68 5.06
CA ASP A 112 -6.04 6.74 5.50
C ASP A 112 -6.82 8.04 5.69
N ARG A 113 -6.15 9.16 5.98
CA ARG A 113 -6.79 10.48 5.97
C ARG A 113 -7.23 10.87 4.56
N MET A 114 -8.38 11.53 4.44
CA MET A 114 -8.87 12.07 3.17
C MET A 114 -7.85 12.97 2.47
N LYS A 115 -7.12 13.79 3.23
CA LYS A 115 -6.07 14.69 2.71
C LYS A 115 -4.81 13.97 2.20
N ASP A 116 -4.61 12.73 2.61
CA ASP A 116 -3.43 11.92 2.29
C ASP A 116 -3.71 10.95 1.11
N LEU A 117 -4.94 10.95 0.58
CA LEU A 117 -5.29 10.24 -0.65
C LEU A 117 -4.63 10.89 -1.86
N ALA A 118 -4.23 10.03 -2.81
CA ALA A 118 -3.83 10.41 -4.15
C ALA A 118 -4.91 9.98 -5.15
N GLU A 119 -4.87 10.57 -6.34
CA GLU A 119 -5.82 10.30 -7.42
C GLU A 119 -5.04 9.98 -8.70
N THR A 120 -5.50 8.97 -9.43
CA THR A 120 -5.00 8.65 -10.78
C THR A 120 -5.49 9.68 -11.80
N SER A 121 -4.91 9.70 -13.00
CA SER A 121 -5.44 10.55 -14.09
C SER A 121 -6.85 10.13 -14.54
N THR A 122 -7.30 8.95 -14.11
CA THR A 122 -8.63 8.39 -14.38
C THR A 122 -9.62 8.61 -13.23
N GLY A 123 -9.25 9.33 -12.17
CA GLY A 123 -10.13 9.65 -11.05
C GLY A 123 -10.22 8.59 -9.94
N VAL A 124 -9.39 7.53 -10.01
CA VAL A 124 -9.35 6.49 -8.97
C VAL A 124 -8.62 7.03 -7.74
N ARG A 125 -9.30 7.07 -6.60
CA ARG A 125 -8.70 7.47 -5.33
C ARG A 125 -8.03 6.29 -4.64
N TYR A 126 -6.87 6.51 -4.06
CA TYR A 126 -6.13 5.49 -3.32
C TYR A 126 -5.21 6.13 -2.26
N SER A 127 -4.88 5.38 -1.19
CA SER A 127 -3.77 5.77 -0.30
C SER A 127 -2.51 5.03 -0.71
N PRO A 128 -1.43 5.74 -1.09
CA PRO A 128 -0.13 5.12 -1.31
C PRO A 128 0.34 4.37 -0.06
N GLN A 129 0.24 4.99 1.14
CA GLN A 129 0.73 4.41 2.38
C GLN A 129 -0.01 3.12 2.74
N PHE A 130 -1.33 3.08 2.52
CA PHE A 130 -2.13 1.89 2.79
C PHE A 130 -1.65 0.68 1.99
N ILE A 131 -1.45 0.86 0.68
CA ILE A 131 -1.01 -0.22 -0.21
C ILE A 131 0.47 -0.58 0.03
N GLU A 132 1.34 0.42 0.24
CA GLU A 132 2.75 0.19 0.59
C GLU A 132 2.90 -0.62 1.89
N ASN A 133 2.09 -0.32 2.90
CA ASN A 133 2.13 -1.06 4.16
C ASN A 133 1.64 -2.50 3.99
N LYS A 134 0.60 -2.72 3.16
CA LYS A 134 0.16 -4.08 2.80
C LYS A 134 1.28 -4.90 2.17
N LEU A 135 2.01 -4.34 1.21
CA LEU A 135 3.17 -4.99 0.59
C LEU A 135 4.30 -5.27 1.59
N LYS A 136 4.63 -4.29 2.45
CA LYS A 136 5.72 -4.41 3.43
C LYS A 136 5.45 -5.38 4.58
N PHE A 137 4.25 -5.95 4.70
CA PHE A 137 4.02 -7.08 5.60
C PHE A 137 4.70 -8.35 5.11
N SER A 138 4.92 -8.47 3.81
CA SER A 138 5.74 -9.55 3.27
C SER A 138 7.14 -9.47 3.91
N PRO A 139 7.66 -10.57 4.49
CA PRO A 139 9.02 -10.58 5.03
C PRO A 139 10.05 -10.33 3.92
N PHE A 140 9.69 -10.57 2.66
CA PHE A 140 10.54 -10.41 1.49
C PHE A 140 10.61 -8.98 0.96
N ILE A 141 9.70 -8.09 1.36
CA ILE A 141 9.64 -6.70 0.89
C ILE A 141 10.17 -5.78 1.99
N ALA A 142 11.23 -5.03 1.70
CA ALA A 142 11.79 -4.03 2.62
C ALA A 142 11.06 -2.70 2.51
N GLU A 143 10.91 -2.20 1.28
CA GLU A 143 10.22 -0.96 0.97
C GLU A 143 9.40 -1.14 -0.30
N ALA A 144 8.29 -0.43 -0.39
CA ALA A 144 7.49 -0.31 -1.58
C ALA A 144 7.16 1.16 -1.79
N VAL A 145 7.17 1.60 -3.05
CA VAL A 145 6.71 2.95 -3.43
C VAL A 145 5.59 2.77 -4.43
N ILE A 146 4.39 3.22 -4.06
CA ILE A 146 3.24 3.18 -4.96
C ILE A 146 3.28 4.41 -5.86
N LEU A 147 3.15 4.14 -7.14
CA LEU A 147 3.08 5.11 -8.23
C LEU A 147 1.66 5.08 -8.79
N GLY A 148 1.14 6.24 -9.19
CA GLY A 148 -0.22 6.32 -9.72
C GLY A 148 -0.80 7.72 -9.72
N LYS A 149 -0.22 8.65 -8.95
CA LYS A 149 -0.71 10.02 -8.90
C LYS A 149 -0.55 10.65 -10.28
N ASP A 150 -1.64 11.18 -10.82
CA ASP A 150 -1.70 11.77 -12.18
C ASP A 150 -1.32 10.78 -13.31
N LEU A 151 -1.34 9.48 -13.03
CA LEU A 151 -0.97 8.39 -13.94
C LEU A 151 -2.17 7.46 -14.15
N PRO A 152 -2.23 6.70 -15.26
CA PRO A 152 -3.47 6.00 -15.66
C PRO A 152 -3.84 4.78 -14.80
N PHE A 153 -2.89 4.21 -14.06
CA PHE A 153 -3.09 3.04 -13.22
C PHE A 153 -2.04 2.98 -12.10
N LEU A 154 -2.24 2.11 -11.11
CA LEU A 154 -1.26 1.91 -10.06
C LEU A 154 -0.14 0.97 -10.48
N SER A 155 1.09 1.39 -10.21
CA SER A 155 2.28 0.54 -10.30
C SER A 155 3.13 0.68 -9.03
N THR A 156 4.13 -0.18 -8.86
CA THR A 156 5.01 -0.09 -7.69
C THR A 156 6.47 -0.40 -7.99
N MET A 157 7.35 0.33 -7.31
CA MET A 157 8.77 -0.01 -7.20
C MET A 157 9.01 -0.65 -5.85
N ILE A 158 9.64 -1.83 -5.85
CA ILE A 158 9.85 -2.64 -4.65
C ILE A 158 11.33 -2.81 -4.37
N CYS A 159 11.75 -2.57 -3.14
CA CYS A 159 13.04 -3.03 -2.63
C CYS A 159 12.84 -4.36 -1.89
N ILE A 160 13.61 -5.37 -2.25
CA ILE A 160 13.62 -6.65 -1.54
C ILE A 160 14.29 -6.49 -0.18
N ARG A 161 13.87 -7.27 0.81
CA ARG A 161 14.56 -7.37 2.09
C ARG A 161 15.77 -8.27 1.94
N TYR A 162 16.93 -7.66 1.68
CA TYR A 162 18.15 -8.36 1.31
C TYR A 162 18.50 -9.51 2.25
N SER A 163 18.50 -9.29 3.56
CA SER A 163 18.89 -10.31 4.55
C SER A 163 18.01 -11.56 4.53
N ILE A 164 16.70 -11.41 4.31
CA ILE A 164 15.76 -12.53 4.24
C ILE A 164 15.83 -13.19 2.86
N MET A 165 15.85 -12.39 1.79
CA MET A 165 15.89 -12.89 0.43
C MET A 165 17.21 -13.63 0.12
N ALA A 166 18.34 -13.14 0.62
CA ALA A 166 19.65 -13.77 0.49
C ALA A 166 19.65 -15.16 1.12
N LYS A 167 19.17 -15.27 2.36
CA LYS A 167 19.05 -16.56 3.05
C LYS A 167 18.11 -17.53 2.32
N TRP A 168 16.99 -17.03 1.82
CA TRP A 168 16.05 -17.83 1.02
C TRP A 168 16.69 -18.35 -0.28
N ALA A 169 17.46 -17.50 -0.97
CA ALA A 169 18.18 -17.85 -2.19
C ALA A 169 19.27 -18.89 -1.92
N GLU A 170 20.08 -18.72 -0.87
CA GLU A 170 21.11 -19.67 -0.42
C GLU A 170 20.53 -21.06 -0.15
N GLN A 171 19.42 -21.13 0.60
CA GLN A 171 18.74 -22.39 0.92
C GLN A 171 18.23 -23.15 -0.32
N ARG A 172 18.05 -22.45 -1.44
CA ARG A 172 17.59 -23.00 -2.71
C ARG A 172 18.71 -23.17 -3.74
N GLY A 173 19.97 -22.91 -3.35
CA GLY A 173 21.12 -23.02 -4.24
C GLY A 173 21.14 -21.96 -5.36
N ILE A 174 20.46 -20.82 -5.17
CA ILE A 174 20.47 -19.71 -6.13
C ILE A 174 21.74 -18.89 -5.87
N ALA A 175 22.64 -18.84 -6.84
CA ALA A 175 23.87 -18.08 -6.73
C ALA A 175 23.63 -16.58 -6.91
N PHE A 176 24.17 -15.76 -6.01
CA PHE A 176 24.20 -14.30 -6.14
C PHE A 176 25.45 -13.73 -5.48
N THR A 177 25.83 -12.50 -5.85
CA THR A 177 27.05 -11.84 -5.32
C THR A 177 26.78 -10.57 -4.53
N ASN A 178 25.66 -9.89 -4.79
CA ASN A 178 25.27 -8.65 -4.14
C ASN A 178 23.75 -8.42 -4.30
N TYR A 179 23.27 -7.33 -3.71
CA TYR A 179 21.86 -6.93 -3.80
C TYR A 179 21.37 -6.83 -5.25
N THR A 180 22.07 -6.09 -6.10
CA THR A 180 21.66 -5.83 -7.49
C THR A 180 21.50 -7.11 -8.30
N ASN A 181 22.42 -8.06 -8.12
CA ASN A 181 22.34 -9.36 -8.78
C ASN A 181 21.20 -10.21 -8.21
N LEU A 182 21.01 -10.22 -6.88
CA LEU A 182 19.92 -10.96 -6.23
C LEU A 182 18.54 -10.43 -6.65
N SER A 183 18.33 -9.10 -6.64
CA SER A 183 17.07 -8.48 -7.04
C SER A 183 16.74 -8.67 -8.53
N ALA A 184 17.74 -9.03 -9.34
CA ALA A 184 17.56 -9.33 -10.76
C ALA A 184 17.23 -10.81 -11.04
N GLN A 185 17.30 -11.69 -10.04
CA GLN A 185 17.07 -13.12 -10.23
C GLN A 185 15.61 -13.42 -10.61
N PRO A 186 15.34 -14.22 -11.65
CA PRO A 186 13.98 -14.58 -12.05
C PRO A 186 13.15 -15.17 -10.91
N GLN A 187 13.76 -16.03 -10.09
CA GLN A 187 13.09 -16.69 -8.95
C GLN A 187 12.68 -15.69 -7.86
N VAL A 188 13.41 -14.58 -7.71
CA VAL A 188 13.05 -13.50 -6.79
C VAL A 188 11.87 -12.72 -7.35
N TYR A 189 11.83 -12.46 -8.66
CA TYR A 189 10.63 -11.88 -9.29
C TYR A 189 9.42 -12.79 -9.09
N ASP A 190 9.53 -14.08 -9.37
CA ASP A 190 8.41 -15.03 -9.22
C ASP A 190 7.85 -15.03 -7.79
N MET A 191 8.73 -15.02 -6.78
CA MET A 191 8.33 -14.89 -5.38
C MET A 191 7.58 -13.58 -5.12
N ILE A 192 8.09 -12.43 -5.59
CA ILE A 192 7.43 -11.14 -5.37
C ILE A 192 6.14 -11.01 -6.18
N VAL A 193 6.03 -11.66 -7.36
CA VAL A 193 4.76 -11.73 -8.11
C VAL A 193 3.66 -12.32 -7.23
N ASP A 194 3.94 -13.42 -6.55
CA ASP A 194 2.95 -14.08 -5.69
C ASP A 194 2.54 -13.18 -4.51
N GLU A 195 3.49 -12.48 -3.88
CA GLU A 195 3.23 -11.53 -2.80
C GLU A 195 2.36 -10.34 -3.27
N VAL A 196 2.67 -9.76 -4.43
CA VAL A 196 1.89 -8.64 -4.99
C VAL A 196 0.49 -9.10 -5.39
N ARG A 197 0.34 -10.31 -5.94
CA ARG A 197 -0.98 -10.89 -6.28
C ARG A 197 -1.85 -11.09 -5.05
N GLN A 198 -1.29 -11.63 -3.96
CA GLN A 198 -2.01 -11.77 -2.70
C GLN A 198 -2.48 -10.42 -2.17
N VAL A 199 -1.65 -9.37 -2.25
CA VAL A 199 -2.07 -8.02 -1.87
C VAL A 199 -3.20 -7.51 -2.79
N ASN A 200 -3.08 -7.67 -4.11
CA ASN A 200 -4.10 -7.26 -5.08
C ASN A 200 -5.47 -7.92 -4.85
N GLU A 201 -5.51 -9.17 -4.39
CA GLU A 201 -6.76 -9.85 -4.03
C GLU A 201 -7.50 -9.15 -2.89
N THR A 202 -6.78 -8.46 -1.99
CA THR A 202 -7.36 -7.69 -0.88
C THR A 202 -7.76 -6.26 -1.27
N LEU A 203 -7.41 -5.81 -2.48
CA LEU A 203 -7.68 -4.45 -2.95
C LEU A 203 -8.91 -4.40 -3.87
N PRO A 204 -9.66 -3.29 -3.85
CA PRO A 204 -10.64 -3.00 -4.90
C PRO A 204 -10.00 -3.10 -6.29
N GLU A 205 -10.75 -3.56 -7.28
CA GLU A 205 -10.23 -3.83 -8.64
C GLU A 205 -9.50 -2.61 -9.24
N ALA A 206 -10.07 -1.42 -9.11
CA ALA A 206 -9.49 -0.18 -9.61
C ALA A 206 -8.17 0.22 -8.91
N GLN A 207 -7.94 -0.28 -7.69
CA GLN A 207 -6.73 -0.01 -6.89
C GLN A 207 -5.70 -1.15 -6.99
N ARG A 208 -5.93 -2.15 -7.83
CA ARG A 208 -4.94 -3.22 -8.01
C ARG A 208 -3.71 -2.69 -8.74
N ILE A 209 -2.55 -3.14 -8.27
CA ILE A 209 -1.27 -2.87 -8.87
C ILE A 209 -1.23 -3.62 -10.21
N LYS A 210 -1.12 -2.89 -11.31
CA LYS A 210 -1.04 -3.48 -12.66
C LYS A 210 0.37 -3.86 -13.04
N ARG A 211 1.36 -3.09 -12.57
CA ARG A 211 2.76 -3.30 -12.93
C ARG A 211 3.68 -3.09 -11.75
N PHE A 212 4.78 -3.81 -11.72
CA PHE A 212 5.82 -3.55 -10.73
C PHE A 212 7.21 -3.87 -11.27
N LEU A 213 8.23 -3.40 -10.54
CA LEU A 213 9.62 -3.77 -10.74
C LEU A 213 10.34 -3.88 -9.41
N LEU A 214 11.47 -4.60 -9.42
CA LEU A 214 12.38 -4.65 -8.28
C LEU A 214 13.51 -3.64 -8.49
N LEU A 215 13.66 -2.71 -7.55
CA LEU A 215 14.77 -1.75 -7.57
C LEU A 215 16.08 -2.49 -7.38
N TYR A 216 17.11 -2.03 -8.09
CA TYR A 216 18.47 -2.57 -8.09
C TYR A 216 19.31 -2.17 -6.87
N LYS A 217 18.74 -1.34 -5.98
CA LYS A 217 19.31 -0.94 -4.69
C LYS A 217 18.20 -0.75 -3.66
N GLU A 218 18.59 -0.65 -2.39
CA GLU A 218 17.69 -0.18 -1.33
C GLU A 218 17.51 1.35 -1.39
N LEU A 219 16.36 1.82 -0.93
CA LEU A 219 16.15 3.25 -0.70
C LEU A 219 16.93 3.68 0.55
N ASP A 220 17.61 4.82 0.47
CA ASP A 220 18.44 5.34 1.55
C ASP A 220 17.99 6.75 1.98
N ALA A 221 18.12 7.04 3.28
CA ALA A 221 17.86 8.36 3.82
C ALA A 221 18.96 9.37 3.44
N ASP A 222 20.21 8.92 3.28
CA ASP A 222 21.34 9.76 2.87
C ASP A 222 21.23 10.17 1.39
N ASP A 223 20.60 9.32 0.57
CA ASP A 223 20.18 9.62 -0.80
C ASP A 223 18.95 10.54 -0.86
N GLY A 224 18.36 10.89 0.28
CA GLY A 224 17.17 11.74 0.40
C GLY A 224 15.86 11.07 -0.01
N GLU A 225 15.87 9.76 -0.31
CA GLU A 225 14.70 8.98 -0.74
C GLU A 225 13.81 8.61 0.44
N LEU A 226 14.43 8.42 1.61
CA LEU A 226 13.76 8.20 2.87
C LEU A 226 14.04 9.36 3.84
N THR A 227 13.16 9.53 4.82
CA THR A 227 13.49 10.25 6.06
C THR A 227 14.29 9.34 6.98
N ARG A 228 14.91 9.89 8.04
CA ARG A 228 15.61 9.08 9.05
C ARG A 228 14.70 8.10 9.81
N THR A 229 13.39 8.35 9.82
CA THR A 229 12.38 7.43 10.34
C THR A 229 11.86 6.45 9.28
N ARG A 230 12.56 6.32 8.15
CA ARG A 230 12.24 5.46 7.00
C ARG A 230 10.92 5.76 6.29
N LYS A 231 10.36 6.97 6.46
CA LYS A 231 9.23 7.43 5.64
C LYS A 231 9.71 7.82 4.23
N VAL A 232 9.06 7.29 3.19
CA VAL A 232 9.35 7.60 1.78
C VAL A 232 9.12 9.08 1.44
N ARG A 233 10.10 9.72 0.81
CA ARG A 233 10.01 11.09 0.27
C ARG A 233 9.62 11.05 -1.20
N ARG A 234 8.32 10.86 -1.45
CA ARG A 234 7.76 10.59 -2.79
C ARG A 234 8.16 11.58 -3.88
N SER A 235 8.25 12.88 -3.57
CA SER A 235 8.67 13.88 -4.56
C SER A 235 10.10 13.65 -5.04
N VAL A 236 11.01 13.31 -4.11
CA VAL A 236 12.42 13.01 -4.42
C VAL A 236 12.52 11.70 -5.20
N VAL A 237 11.74 10.69 -4.82
CA VAL A 237 11.68 9.41 -5.55
C VAL A 237 11.13 9.63 -6.97
N ALA A 238 10.06 10.40 -7.14
CA ALA A 238 9.50 10.70 -8.45
C ALA A 238 10.51 11.41 -9.37
N GLU A 239 11.28 12.36 -8.83
CA GLU A 239 12.33 13.06 -9.57
C GLU A 239 13.52 12.13 -9.93
N LYS A 240 14.05 11.41 -8.93
CA LYS A 240 15.26 10.59 -9.10
C LYS A 240 15.03 9.38 -10.00
N TYR A 241 13.81 8.86 -10.04
CA TYR A 241 13.44 7.68 -10.80
C TYR A 241 12.49 7.99 -11.96
N ALA A 242 12.43 9.25 -12.42
CA ALA A 242 11.56 9.68 -13.50
C ALA A 242 11.69 8.78 -14.75
N ASP A 243 12.92 8.50 -15.19
CA ASP A 243 13.18 7.64 -16.36
C ASP A 243 12.60 6.22 -16.20
N ILE A 244 12.67 5.66 -14.98
CA ILE A 244 12.11 4.35 -14.67
C ILE A 244 10.58 4.41 -14.70
N ILE A 245 10.00 5.44 -14.08
CA ILE A 245 8.56 5.65 -14.02
C ILE A 245 8.02 5.80 -15.44
N ASP A 246 8.61 6.68 -16.24
CA ASP A 246 8.23 6.94 -17.63
C ASP A 246 8.29 5.65 -18.45
N ALA A 247 9.35 4.84 -18.30
CA ALA A 247 9.46 3.56 -19.00
C ALA A 247 8.36 2.56 -18.61
N VAL A 248 7.99 2.48 -17.33
CA VAL A 248 6.89 1.62 -16.85
C VAL A 248 5.57 1.98 -17.52
N TYR A 249 5.26 3.28 -17.59
CA TYR A 249 4.01 3.79 -18.18
C TYR A 249 4.05 3.87 -19.72
N ALA A 250 5.24 3.91 -20.33
CA ALA A 250 5.42 3.81 -21.79
C ALA A 250 5.18 2.38 -22.33
N GLY A 251 5.02 1.39 -21.46
CA GLY A 251 4.74 0.02 -21.88
C GLY A 251 5.95 -0.93 -21.84
N ASN A 252 7.12 -0.46 -21.41
CA ASN A 252 8.37 -1.23 -21.49
C ASN A 252 8.40 -2.37 -20.48
N ASP A 253 8.90 -3.54 -20.90
CA ASP A 253 9.07 -4.73 -20.05
C ASP A 253 10.45 -4.75 -19.35
N LYS A 254 11.32 -3.78 -19.68
CA LYS A 254 12.69 -3.66 -19.18
C LYS A 254 13.10 -2.19 -19.17
N VAL A 255 13.87 -1.78 -18.16
CA VAL A 255 14.50 -0.46 -18.08
C VAL A 255 16.00 -0.66 -17.86
N ASP A 256 16.82 -0.09 -18.74
CA ASP A 256 18.27 -0.08 -18.57
C ASP A 256 18.66 1.08 -17.63
N ILE A 257 19.51 0.78 -16.65
CA ILE A 257 19.94 1.67 -15.60
C ILE A 257 21.43 1.92 -15.77
N ASP A 258 21.83 3.18 -15.88
CA ASP A 258 23.22 3.61 -15.87
C ASP A 258 23.33 4.83 -14.95
N THR A 259 23.73 4.59 -13.70
CA THR A 259 23.73 5.63 -12.66
C THR A 259 24.89 5.49 -11.71
N MET A 260 25.23 6.59 -11.02
CA MET A 260 26.24 6.60 -9.97
C MET A 260 25.54 6.53 -8.61
N ILE A 261 25.76 5.43 -7.88
CA ILE A 261 25.30 5.32 -6.49
C ILE A 261 26.42 5.79 -5.58
N THR A 262 26.07 6.59 -4.57
CA THR A 262 26.97 6.94 -3.47
C THR A 262 26.62 6.06 -2.28
N PHE A 263 27.59 5.31 -1.76
CA PHE A 263 27.42 4.50 -0.56
C PHE A 263 27.61 5.36 0.70
N GLN A 264 27.21 4.83 1.86
CA GLN A 264 27.30 5.52 3.15
C GLN A 264 28.72 5.90 3.56
N ASP A 265 29.74 5.20 3.04
CA ASP A 265 31.16 5.54 3.23
C ASP A 265 31.66 6.66 2.30
N GLY A 266 30.77 7.23 1.49
CA GLY A 266 31.07 8.27 0.50
C GLY A 266 31.65 7.74 -0.81
N SER A 267 31.89 6.43 -0.93
CA SER A 267 32.36 5.84 -2.18
C SER A 267 31.27 5.91 -3.25
N LYS A 268 31.68 6.14 -4.50
CA LYS A 268 30.76 6.20 -5.64
C LYS A 268 31.03 5.05 -6.59
N THR A 269 29.99 4.28 -6.89
CA THR A 269 30.08 3.18 -7.85
C THR A 269 29.08 3.39 -8.96
N ARG A 270 29.55 3.24 -10.20
CA ARG A 270 28.68 3.20 -11.37
C ARG A 270 27.95 1.87 -11.38
N ILE A 271 26.63 1.92 -11.36
CA ILE A 271 25.78 0.75 -11.57
C ILE A 271 25.27 0.80 -13.00
N GLN A 272 25.66 -0.21 -13.76
CA GLN A 272 25.06 -0.55 -15.05
C GLN A 272 24.31 -1.86 -14.88
N THR A 273 23.00 -1.79 -14.92
CA THR A 273 22.14 -2.97 -14.77
C THR A 273 20.84 -2.76 -15.54
N SER A 274 19.98 -3.75 -15.53
CA SER A 274 18.62 -3.60 -16.03
C SER A 274 17.62 -4.13 -15.03
N VAL A 275 16.52 -3.40 -14.88
CA VAL A 275 15.36 -3.85 -14.10
C VAL A 275 14.29 -4.36 -15.05
N ARG A 276 13.66 -5.47 -14.68
CA ARG A 276 12.53 -6.03 -15.42
C ARG A 276 11.25 -5.42 -14.86
N VAL A 277 10.33 -5.07 -15.76
CA VAL A 277 8.98 -4.66 -15.40
C VAL A 277 8.06 -5.87 -15.57
N ILE A 278 7.35 -6.21 -14.51
CA ILE A 278 6.33 -7.26 -14.54
C ILE A 278 4.99 -6.62 -14.78
N ASP A 279 4.27 -7.16 -15.75
CA ASP A 279 2.87 -6.87 -16.01
C ASP A 279 2.02 -7.94 -15.33
N LEU A 280 1.11 -7.52 -14.45
CA LEU A 280 0.21 -8.37 -13.69
C LEU A 280 -1.15 -8.53 -14.38
N ASP A 281 -1.44 -7.78 -15.44
CA ASP A 281 -2.66 -7.99 -16.21
C ASP A 281 -2.55 -9.31 -17.01
N GLU A 282 -3.38 -10.28 -16.62
CA GLU A 282 -3.40 -11.65 -17.18
C GLU A 282 -3.58 -11.69 -18.72
N ASN A 283 -4.17 -10.64 -19.30
CA ASN A 283 -4.40 -10.51 -20.73
C ASN A 283 -3.10 -10.48 -21.58
N LYS A 284 -1.95 -10.07 -21.02
CA LYS A 284 -0.66 -10.13 -21.74
C LYS A 284 -0.06 -11.54 -21.72
N ALA A 285 -0.22 -12.27 -20.61
CA ALA A 285 0.27 -13.65 -20.48
C ALA A 285 -0.46 -14.61 -21.44
N VAL A 286 -1.77 -14.46 -21.59
CA VAL A 286 -2.57 -15.24 -22.57
C VAL A 286 -2.17 -14.91 -24.01
N LYS A 287 -1.97 -13.63 -24.34
CA LYS A 287 -1.52 -13.21 -25.69
C LYS A 287 -0.11 -13.70 -26.03
N MET A 288 0.81 -13.73 -25.05
CA MET A 288 2.16 -14.26 -25.25
C MET A 288 2.18 -15.78 -25.40
N ALA A 289 1.35 -16.50 -24.64
CA ALA A 289 1.20 -17.95 -24.77
C ALA A 289 0.59 -18.36 -26.13
N GLN A 290 -0.38 -17.59 -26.64
CA GLN A 290 -0.96 -17.81 -27.98
C GLN A 290 0.06 -17.55 -29.09
N LYS A 291 0.86 -16.49 -28.98
CA LYS A 291 1.86 -16.11 -29.99
C LYS A 291 3.10 -17.00 -30.00
N ALA A 292 3.36 -17.75 -28.93
CA ALA A 292 4.42 -18.76 -28.86
C ALA A 292 3.95 -20.15 -29.34
N ALA A 293 2.63 -20.33 -29.52
CA ALA A 293 2.01 -21.55 -30.03
C ALA A 293 1.70 -21.48 -31.54
N GLU A 294 1.93 -20.32 -32.18
CA GLU A 294 1.87 -20.07 -33.62
C GLU A 294 3.28 -20.10 -34.23
#